data_AF-A0A7Z2VXR4-F1
#
_entry.id   AF-A0A7Z2VXR4-F1
#
_cell.length_a   1.000
_cell.length_b   1.000
_cell.length_c   1.000
_cell.angle_alpha   90.00
_cell.angle_beta   90.00
_cell.angle_gamma   90.00
#
_symmetry.space_group_name_H-M   'P 1'
#
loop_
_entity.id
_entity.type
_entity.pdbx_description
1 polymer ?
#
loop_
_entity_poly.entity_id
_entity_poly.type
_entity_poly.pdbx_seq_one_letter_code
_entity_poly.pdbx_strand_id
1 'polypeptide(L)'
;MIKRLPSLLLWSALALTAGCGGSGSSDSSSTTSTTSSGSVTAPSIATQPVSVSVSAGQAASFSVSASGGGTLAYQWRKGGTAISGATASTYTISSTASGDAGSYDVVVSNSAGSVTSSAATLTVASAASAPAIVTQPVSQLAAVGASVTLSVVASGSGTLSYQWRKGGTAIAGATSSSYTIASVASTDAGSYDVVVTNANGSTASSAVTLSVSTTTASSALSTDAYNAAMAFYTTLSSSQQSTVQVAWSLDAARKWSNLPASFVSRNGIKWGNLSTAQQSAASALIKTSLGDTGSSLQSGLQAADDYLNSIGGGSSYGAGNYYLAFLGTPTSTGFWILQITGHHLTWNIAFNGSYKSPTPLFLGIEPKASFTINGTSYDPMAAQRVAMANLGAALTSYSAAKLSGTYSDLLFGANGSGGIDGTCPRAYASVTTHGIAYSALSSSHQALVQAVIRAYVATQATEYANDLLGAYLGSDALAATYVAYAGSGTVTTNGDYFRIEGPRVWIEFSVQRGVIISSDIHYHTIWRDKVGDYGGKCVG
;
A
#
# COMPACT_ATOMS: atom_id res chain seq x y z
N MET A 1 45.56 8.04 23.88
CA MET A 1 46.91 8.41 23.42
C MET A 1 46.78 9.63 22.51
N ILE A 2 47.14 10.79 23.06
CA ILE A 2 47.08 12.11 22.42
C ILE A 2 48.35 12.30 21.61
N LYS A 3 48.25 12.86 20.39
CA LYS A 3 49.31 13.73 19.81
C LYS A 3 48.71 14.63 18.72
N ARG A 4 48.42 15.87 19.13
CA ARG A 4 48.25 17.05 18.26
C ARG A 4 49.64 17.51 17.82
N LEU A 5 49.80 17.87 16.54
CA LEU A 5 50.94 18.61 16.00
C LEU A 5 50.53 20.09 15.83
N PRO A 6 51.33 21.08 16.26
CA PRO A 6 51.08 22.47 15.94
C PRO A 6 51.90 22.94 14.73
N SER A 7 51.28 23.86 14.00
CA SER A 7 51.81 24.75 12.96
C SER A 7 52.86 25.73 13.49
N LEU A 8 53.95 25.94 12.74
CA LEU A 8 54.79 27.14 12.87
C LEU A 8 55.04 27.75 11.49
N LEU A 9 54.56 28.98 11.30
CA LEU A 9 55.10 29.94 10.33
C LEU A 9 56.31 30.64 10.98
N LEU A 10 57.41 30.78 10.24
CA LEU A 10 58.47 31.74 10.56
C LEU A 10 58.65 32.70 9.37
N TRP A 11 58.39 33.98 9.63
CA TRP A 11 58.92 35.12 8.88
C TRP A 11 60.34 35.42 9.39
N SER A 12 61.26 35.71 8.48
CA SER A 12 62.56 36.31 8.83
C SER A 12 62.80 37.53 7.95
N ALA A 13 62.69 38.71 8.56
CA ALA A 13 63.24 39.96 8.06
C ALA A 13 64.72 40.07 8.47
N LEU A 14 65.57 40.62 7.61
CA LEU A 14 66.87 41.14 8.03
C LEU A 14 67.09 42.54 7.43
N ALA A 15 67.45 43.45 8.33
CA ALA A 15 67.61 44.87 8.10
C ALA A 15 69.01 45.24 7.59
N LEU A 16 69.01 46.40 6.94
CA LEU A 16 70.09 47.29 6.53
C LEU A 16 71.32 47.37 7.45
N THR A 17 72.50 47.51 6.84
CA THR A 17 73.57 48.39 7.35
C THR A 17 74.20 49.18 6.21
N ALA A 18 74.50 50.44 6.49
CA ALA A 18 75.00 51.46 5.59
C ALA A 18 76.53 51.62 5.71
N GLY A 19 77.16 52.15 4.65
CA GLY A 19 78.55 52.64 4.70
C GLY A 19 79.07 53.20 3.37
N CYS A 20 79.10 54.54 3.29
CA CYS A 20 79.93 55.48 2.51
C CYS A 20 80.98 54.91 1.52
N GLY A 21 81.30 55.46 0.35
CA GLY A 21 81.14 56.78 -0.28
C GLY A 21 82.27 56.91 -1.32
N GLY A 22 82.04 57.60 -2.45
CA GLY A 22 83.09 57.79 -3.47
C GLY A 22 82.56 58.27 -4.81
N SER A 23 82.69 59.57 -5.04
CA SER A 23 82.41 60.34 -6.26
C SER A 23 83.36 60.01 -7.42
N GLY A 24 82.87 60.03 -8.66
CA GLY A 24 83.72 60.06 -9.86
C GLY A 24 82.95 59.95 -11.18
N SER A 25 83.16 60.93 -12.05
CA SER A 25 82.51 61.18 -13.34
C SER A 25 82.59 60.07 -14.39
N SER A 26 81.54 60.07 -15.22
CA SER A 26 81.44 59.68 -16.63
C SER A 26 82.72 59.22 -17.36
N ASP A 27 82.66 58.01 -17.94
CA ASP A 27 82.97 57.89 -19.37
C ASP A 27 82.32 56.65 -20.01
N SER A 28 81.82 56.84 -21.22
CA SER A 28 81.25 55.80 -22.05
C SER A 28 82.37 55.01 -22.71
N SER A 29 82.41 53.69 -22.51
CA SER A 29 83.27 52.80 -23.28
C SER A 29 82.51 51.51 -23.58
N SER A 30 82.13 51.39 -24.85
CA SER A 30 81.57 50.21 -25.46
C SER A 30 82.57 49.06 -25.36
N THR A 31 82.33 48.15 -24.43
CA THR A 31 82.95 46.83 -24.43
C THR A 31 82.05 45.89 -25.22
N THR A 32 82.49 45.55 -26.43
CA THR A 32 81.92 44.50 -27.26
C THR A 32 82.13 43.16 -26.54
N SER A 33 81.17 42.78 -25.70
CA SER A 33 81.07 41.43 -25.17
C SER A 33 80.66 40.51 -26.31
N THR A 34 81.65 39.82 -26.89
CA THR A 34 81.42 38.67 -27.77
C THR A 34 80.54 37.67 -27.04
N THR A 35 79.28 37.58 -27.45
CA THR A 35 78.37 36.53 -27.03
C THR A 35 78.92 35.20 -27.54
N SER A 36 79.52 34.43 -26.63
CA SER A 36 79.60 32.98 -26.80
C SER A 36 78.16 32.49 -26.90
N SER A 37 77.67 32.30 -28.14
CA SER A 37 76.43 31.58 -28.41
C SER A 37 76.64 30.13 -28.01
N GLY A 38 76.55 29.86 -26.70
CA GLY A 38 76.38 28.51 -26.19
C GLY A 38 75.10 27.97 -26.80
N SER A 39 75.23 26.96 -27.64
CA SER A 39 74.09 26.31 -28.29
C SER A 39 73.11 25.87 -27.22
N VAL A 40 71.96 26.55 -27.12
CA VAL A 40 70.87 26.17 -26.22
C VAL A 40 70.39 24.79 -26.66
N THR A 41 70.52 23.77 -25.82
CA THR A 41 70.03 22.43 -26.14
C THR A 41 68.53 22.37 -25.98
N ALA A 42 67.82 21.74 -26.92
CA ALA A 42 66.37 21.55 -26.84
C ALA A 42 65.98 20.74 -25.58
N PRO A 43 64.76 20.91 -25.04
CA PRO A 43 64.36 20.21 -23.83
C PRO A 43 64.20 18.70 -24.08
N SER A 44 64.58 17.89 -23.09
CA SER A 44 64.39 16.44 -23.05
C SER A 44 63.78 16.05 -21.71
N ILE A 45 62.79 15.14 -21.73
CA ILE A 45 62.09 14.68 -20.52
C ILE A 45 62.86 13.51 -19.91
N ALA A 46 63.35 13.71 -18.68
CA ALA A 46 64.05 12.71 -17.89
C ALA A 46 63.08 11.79 -17.13
N THR A 47 61.97 12.34 -16.62
CA THR A 47 60.95 11.58 -15.90
C THR A 47 59.57 11.95 -16.42
N GLN A 48 58.84 10.96 -16.93
CA GLN A 48 57.48 11.10 -17.42
C GLN A 48 56.47 11.25 -16.27
N PRO A 49 55.34 11.94 -16.48
CA PRO A 49 54.23 11.91 -15.53
C PRO A 49 53.61 10.51 -15.44
N VAL A 50 53.14 10.13 -14.25
CA VAL A 50 52.55 8.82 -13.96
C VAL A 50 51.05 8.97 -13.76
N SER A 51 50.26 7.99 -14.21
CA SER A 51 48.82 7.95 -13.98
C SER A 51 48.48 7.92 -12.49
N VAL A 52 47.43 8.64 -12.10
CA VAL A 52 46.99 8.81 -10.71
C VAL A 52 45.54 8.36 -10.57
N SER A 53 45.23 7.64 -9.49
CA SER A 53 43.85 7.26 -9.12
C SER A 53 43.52 7.79 -7.73
N VAL A 54 42.47 8.61 -7.64
CA VAL A 54 41.99 9.21 -6.39
C VAL A 54 40.46 9.17 -6.31
N SER A 55 39.88 9.32 -5.12
CA SER A 55 38.44 9.55 -4.97
C SER A 55 38.12 11.04 -5.11
N ALA A 56 36.90 11.36 -5.57
CA ALA A 56 36.43 12.74 -5.64
C ALA A 56 36.60 13.47 -4.28
N GLY A 57 37.07 14.71 -4.33
CA GLY A 57 37.42 15.53 -3.17
C GLY A 57 38.87 15.41 -2.68
N GLN A 58 39.65 14.42 -3.14
CA GLN A 58 41.07 14.31 -2.82
C GLN A 58 41.94 15.11 -3.80
N ALA A 59 43.18 15.39 -3.39
CA ALA A 59 44.16 16.05 -4.26
C ALA A 59 44.84 15.04 -5.19
N ALA A 60 45.08 15.43 -6.45
CA ALA A 60 45.88 14.68 -7.41
C ALA A 60 47.00 15.55 -7.98
N SER A 61 48.19 14.99 -8.19
CA SER A 61 49.35 15.73 -8.70
C SER A 61 50.09 14.95 -9.78
N PHE A 62 50.38 15.63 -10.88
CA PHE A 62 51.28 15.16 -11.94
C PHE A 62 52.58 15.96 -11.88
N SER A 63 53.70 15.29 -12.07
CA SER A 63 55.01 15.95 -12.11
C SER A 63 55.83 15.45 -13.31
N VAL A 64 56.69 16.32 -13.83
CA VAL A 64 57.64 16.01 -14.90
C VAL A 64 59.01 16.49 -14.49
N SER A 65 60.06 15.76 -14.87
CA SER A 65 61.45 16.25 -14.80
C SER A 65 62.00 16.36 -16.21
N ALA A 66 62.55 17.51 -16.56
CA ALA A 66 63.11 17.79 -17.89
C ALA A 66 64.42 18.57 -17.77
N SER A 67 65.30 18.37 -18.74
CA SER A 67 66.59 19.06 -18.87
C SER A 67 66.69 19.74 -20.23
N GLY A 68 67.35 20.88 -20.31
CA GLY A 68 67.61 21.62 -21.55
C GLY A 68 68.44 22.86 -21.27
N GLY A 69 68.93 23.53 -22.31
CA GLY A 69 69.66 24.78 -22.15
C GLY A 69 68.73 25.93 -21.76
N GLY A 70 69.22 26.87 -20.96
CA GLY A 70 68.45 28.06 -20.55
C GLY A 70 67.23 27.75 -19.67
N THR A 71 66.31 28.71 -19.57
CA THR A 71 65.08 28.59 -18.77
C THR A 71 64.04 27.73 -19.50
N LEU A 72 63.54 26.68 -18.84
CA LEU A 72 62.45 25.86 -19.36
C LEU A 72 61.09 26.46 -18.99
N ALA A 73 60.18 26.50 -19.96
CA ALA A 73 58.77 26.80 -19.75
C ALA A 73 57.94 25.51 -19.81
N TYR A 74 56.89 25.42 -19.00
CA TYR A 74 55.97 24.28 -18.94
C TYR A 74 54.56 24.73 -19.29
N GLN A 75 53.78 23.85 -19.89
CA GLN A 75 52.35 24.04 -20.09
C GLN A 75 51.64 22.69 -20.02
N TRP A 76 50.89 22.45 -18.94
CA TRP A 76 50.06 21.25 -18.82
C TRP A 76 48.82 21.34 -19.70
N ARG A 77 48.39 20.18 -20.19
CA ARG A 77 47.24 20.02 -21.07
C ARG A 77 46.35 18.88 -20.57
N LYS A 78 45.05 19.00 -20.83
CA LYS A 78 44.06 17.93 -20.64
C LYS A 78 43.43 17.60 -21.99
N GLY A 79 43.52 16.34 -22.41
CA GLY A 79 43.03 15.91 -23.73
C GLY A 79 43.62 16.73 -24.88
N GLY A 80 44.87 17.18 -24.75
CA GLY A 80 45.55 18.04 -25.73
C GLY A 80 45.27 19.55 -25.62
N THR A 81 44.36 20.00 -24.75
CA THR A 81 44.02 21.42 -24.56
C THR A 81 44.77 22.02 -23.37
N ALA A 82 45.36 23.21 -23.55
CA ALA A 82 46.12 23.90 -22.49
C ALA A 82 45.25 24.25 -21.27
N ILE A 83 45.77 23.94 -20.09
CA ILE A 83 45.16 24.29 -18.81
C ILE A 83 45.69 25.66 -18.39
N SER A 84 44.81 26.64 -18.25
CA SER A 84 45.19 28.01 -17.90
C SER A 84 45.98 28.06 -16.58
N GLY A 85 47.12 28.75 -16.59
CA GLY A 85 47.97 28.96 -15.41
C GLY A 85 48.82 27.76 -14.96
N ALA A 86 48.69 26.60 -15.61
CA ALA A 86 49.45 25.39 -15.25
C ALA A 86 50.85 25.37 -15.90
N THR A 87 51.74 26.26 -15.44
CA THR A 87 53.05 26.53 -16.06
C THR A 87 54.27 26.08 -15.25
N ALA A 88 54.05 25.29 -14.20
CA ALA A 88 55.11 24.70 -13.38
C ALA A 88 55.43 23.26 -13.81
N SER A 89 56.57 22.72 -13.32
CA SER A 89 56.95 21.32 -13.50
C SER A 89 56.01 20.30 -12.82
N THR A 90 55.12 20.80 -11.95
CA THR A 90 54.08 20.02 -11.28
C THR A 90 52.72 20.69 -11.49
N TYR A 91 51.69 19.89 -11.77
CA TYR A 91 50.30 20.33 -11.81
C TYR A 91 49.48 19.57 -10.77
N THR A 92 48.82 20.32 -9.88
CA THR A 92 48.03 19.76 -8.78
C THR A 92 46.59 20.22 -8.89
N ILE A 93 45.66 19.28 -8.81
CA ILE A 93 44.24 19.52 -8.62
C ILE A 93 43.96 19.31 -7.14
N SER A 94 43.64 20.38 -6.41
CA SER A 94 43.51 20.34 -4.95
C SER A 94 42.30 19.54 -4.45
N SER A 95 41.24 19.45 -5.26
CA SER A 95 40.01 18.71 -4.95
C SER A 95 39.40 18.22 -6.26
N THR A 96 39.59 16.94 -6.58
CA THR A 96 39.17 16.38 -7.87
C THR A 96 37.65 16.14 -7.92
N ALA A 97 37.01 16.45 -9.04
CA ALA A 97 35.64 16.07 -9.38
C ALA A 97 35.61 15.05 -10.53
N SER A 98 34.46 14.41 -10.78
CA SER A 98 34.32 13.45 -11.89
C SER A 98 34.71 14.04 -13.25
N GLY A 99 34.43 15.33 -13.46
CA GLY A 99 34.82 16.07 -14.66
C GLY A 99 36.33 16.25 -14.83
N ASP A 100 37.14 16.02 -13.78
CA ASP A 100 38.60 16.11 -13.86
C ASP A 100 39.24 14.85 -14.44
N ALA A 101 38.55 13.70 -14.42
CA ALA A 101 39.07 12.48 -15.03
C ALA A 101 39.45 12.70 -16.50
N GLY A 102 40.56 12.10 -16.93
CA GLY A 102 41.05 12.24 -18.30
C GLY A 102 42.57 12.12 -18.44
N SER A 103 43.04 12.33 -19.66
CA SER A 103 44.45 12.25 -20.02
C SER A 103 45.14 13.62 -19.86
N TYR A 104 46.28 13.64 -19.18
CA TYR A 104 47.11 14.81 -18.94
C TYR A 104 48.49 14.62 -19.56
N ASP A 105 49.00 15.66 -20.19
CA ASP A 105 50.36 15.72 -20.72
C ASP A 105 50.93 17.13 -20.54
N VAL A 106 52.24 17.28 -20.61
CA VAL A 106 52.92 18.57 -20.46
C VAL A 106 53.84 18.82 -21.64
N VAL A 107 53.76 20.04 -22.17
CA VAL A 107 54.70 20.55 -23.16
C VAL A 107 55.80 21.32 -22.43
N VAL A 108 57.05 20.92 -22.62
CA VAL A 108 58.23 21.62 -22.09
C VAL A 108 58.95 22.30 -23.26
N SER A 109 59.22 23.59 -23.15
CA SER A 109 59.83 24.39 -24.22
C SER A 109 60.96 25.30 -23.74
N ASN A 110 61.86 25.62 -24.66
CA ASN A 110 62.82 26.72 -24.54
C ASN A 110 63.04 27.35 -25.92
N SER A 111 64.03 28.24 -26.07
CA SER A 111 64.33 28.89 -27.36
C SER A 111 64.82 27.95 -28.46
N ALA A 112 65.24 26.73 -28.12
CA ALA A 112 65.75 25.74 -29.07
C ALA A 112 64.70 24.71 -29.52
N GLY A 113 63.52 24.66 -28.89
CA GLY A 113 62.43 23.77 -29.29
C GLY A 113 61.47 23.39 -28.17
N SER A 114 60.65 22.37 -28.41
CA SER A 114 59.72 21.81 -27.43
C SER A 114 59.62 20.29 -27.51
N VAL A 115 59.26 19.68 -26.40
CA VAL A 115 58.97 18.25 -26.26
C VAL A 115 57.67 18.06 -25.48
N THR A 116 56.87 17.08 -25.86
CA THR A 116 55.63 16.72 -25.15
C THR A 116 55.85 15.41 -24.39
N SER A 117 55.37 15.34 -23.15
CA SER A 117 55.43 14.13 -22.34
C SER A 117 54.55 13.00 -22.89
N SER A 118 54.75 11.78 -22.40
CA SER A 118 53.71 10.77 -22.49
C SER A 118 52.47 11.22 -21.72
N ALA A 119 51.31 10.72 -22.15
CA ALA A 119 50.05 10.93 -21.46
C ALA A 119 49.99 10.14 -20.14
N ALA A 120 49.57 10.81 -19.06
CA ALA A 120 49.23 10.21 -17.78
C ALA A 120 47.72 10.34 -17.53
N THR A 121 47.06 9.28 -17.07
CA THR A 121 45.61 9.27 -16.84
C THR A 121 45.27 9.61 -15.40
N LEU A 122 44.36 10.57 -15.19
CA LEU A 122 43.66 10.77 -13.93
C LEU A 122 42.39 9.92 -13.91
N THR A 123 42.30 8.99 -12.96
CA THR A 123 41.05 8.28 -12.63
C THR A 123 40.47 8.87 -11.35
N VAL A 124 39.22 9.36 -11.41
CA VAL A 124 38.51 9.88 -10.23
C VAL A 124 37.38 8.93 -9.87
N ALA A 125 37.54 8.17 -8.79
CA ALA A 125 36.50 7.32 -8.25
C ALA A 125 35.42 8.15 -7.54
N SER A 126 34.18 7.68 -7.54
CA SER A 126 33.07 8.29 -6.79
C SER A 126 33.46 8.43 -5.31
N ALA A 127 33.06 9.54 -4.68
CA ALA A 127 33.24 9.70 -3.24
C ALA A 127 32.49 8.59 -2.50
N ALA A 128 33.15 7.95 -1.54
CA ALA A 128 32.51 6.95 -0.71
C ALA A 128 31.40 7.60 0.14
N SER A 129 30.20 7.04 0.06
CA SER A 129 29.00 7.53 0.75
C SER A 129 28.65 6.68 1.96
N ALA A 130 28.24 7.36 3.04
CA ALA A 130 27.57 6.71 4.17
C ALA A 130 26.21 6.14 3.74
N PRO A 131 25.60 5.23 4.53
CA PRO A 131 24.33 4.64 4.17
C PRO A 131 23.20 5.68 4.17
N ALA A 132 22.25 5.53 3.24
CA ALA A 132 21.02 6.31 3.19
C ALA A 132 19.83 5.37 3.01
N ILE A 133 18.73 5.61 3.74
CA ILE A 133 17.50 4.83 3.57
C ILE A 133 16.77 5.32 2.32
N VAL A 134 16.54 4.41 1.37
CA VAL A 134 15.82 4.66 0.12
C VAL A 134 14.34 4.31 0.28
N THR A 135 14.05 3.23 1.00
CA THR A 135 12.68 2.82 1.33
C THR A 135 12.61 2.51 2.80
N GLN A 136 11.76 3.25 3.51
CA GLN A 136 11.53 3.05 4.93
C GLN A 136 10.76 1.74 5.15
N PRO A 137 10.95 1.07 6.31
CA PRO A 137 10.01 0.06 6.75
C PRO A 137 8.61 0.68 6.94
N VAL A 138 7.59 -0.18 6.97
CA VAL A 138 6.19 0.23 7.13
C VAL A 138 5.63 -0.43 8.38
N SER A 139 4.80 0.31 9.14
CA SER A 139 4.06 -0.22 10.28
C SER A 139 3.15 -1.37 9.84
N GLN A 140 3.01 -2.40 10.67
CA GLN A 140 2.19 -3.57 10.34
C GLN A 140 1.26 -3.93 11.50
N LEU A 141 0.09 -4.48 11.16
CA LEU A 141 -0.83 -5.11 12.10
C LEU A 141 -0.81 -6.62 11.84
N ALA A 142 -0.51 -7.41 12.86
CA ALA A 142 -0.49 -8.86 12.77
C ALA A 142 -1.31 -9.50 13.89
N ALA A 143 -2.02 -10.58 13.60
CA ALA A 143 -2.66 -11.40 14.63
C ALA A 143 -1.64 -12.29 15.34
N VAL A 144 -1.90 -12.66 16.60
CA VAL A 144 -1.09 -13.66 17.30
C VAL A 144 -1.03 -14.96 16.48
N GLY A 145 0.15 -15.52 16.30
CA GLY A 145 0.41 -16.73 15.53
C GLY A 145 0.77 -16.49 14.05
N ALA A 146 0.44 -15.32 13.48
CA ALA A 146 0.76 -15.00 12.09
C ALA A 146 2.25 -14.72 11.88
N SER A 147 2.73 -14.87 10.64
CA SER A 147 4.07 -14.43 10.25
C SER A 147 4.03 -12.98 9.78
N VAL A 148 5.01 -12.18 10.18
CA VAL A 148 5.15 -10.76 9.80
C VAL A 148 6.59 -10.47 9.36
N THR A 149 6.78 -9.64 8.34
CA THR A 149 8.12 -9.26 7.84
C THR A 149 8.24 -7.75 7.67
N LEU A 150 9.22 -7.16 8.36
CA LEU A 150 9.64 -5.78 8.18
C LEU A 150 10.84 -5.76 7.22
N SER A 151 10.88 -4.81 6.29
CA SER A 151 11.96 -4.70 5.30
C SER A 151 12.39 -3.26 5.09
N VAL A 152 13.66 -3.05 4.75
CA VAL A 152 14.24 -1.75 4.42
C VAL A 152 15.03 -1.85 3.12
N VAL A 153 15.07 -0.77 2.34
CA VAL A 153 16.00 -0.61 1.22
C VAL A 153 16.94 0.54 1.53
N ALA A 154 18.25 0.29 1.44
CA ALA A 154 19.28 1.28 1.71
C ALA A 154 20.30 1.33 0.57
N SER A 155 20.89 2.50 0.36
CA SER A 155 22.03 2.73 -0.52
C SER A 155 23.25 3.12 0.30
N GLY A 156 24.44 3.08 -0.30
CA GLY A 156 25.70 3.44 0.34
C GLY A 156 26.87 2.76 -0.37
N SER A 157 28.08 3.23 -0.12
CA SER A 157 29.28 2.63 -0.70
C SER A 157 29.73 1.38 0.06
N GLY A 158 30.25 0.37 -0.66
CA GLY A 158 30.74 -0.87 -0.05
C GLY A 158 29.62 -1.76 0.52
N THR A 159 30.02 -2.72 1.35
CA THR A 159 29.08 -3.65 2.00
C THR A 159 28.28 -2.93 3.09
N LEU A 160 26.95 -3.07 3.05
CA LEU A 160 26.04 -2.59 4.09
C LEU A 160 25.78 -3.70 5.12
N SER A 161 25.87 -3.35 6.40
CA SER A 161 25.44 -4.21 7.52
C SER A 161 24.19 -3.63 8.17
N TYR A 162 23.25 -4.50 8.55
CA TYR A 162 21.97 -4.13 9.14
C TYR A 162 21.91 -4.60 10.60
N GLN A 163 21.16 -3.87 11.43
CA GLN A 163 20.79 -4.31 12.77
C GLN A 163 19.40 -3.78 13.11
N TRP A 164 18.41 -4.68 13.15
CA TRP A 164 17.07 -4.34 13.60
C TRP A 164 17.02 -4.15 15.11
N ARG A 165 16.19 -3.22 15.54
CA ARG A 165 16.01 -2.85 16.94
C ARG A 165 14.53 -2.84 17.29
N LYS A 166 14.21 -3.15 18.54
CA LYS A 166 12.88 -3.00 19.13
C LYS A 166 12.98 -2.06 20.33
N GLY A 167 12.21 -0.98 20.32
CA GLY A 167 12.29 0.07 21.34
C GLY A 167 13.71 0.63 21.50
N GLY A 168 14.47 0.70 20.41
CA GLY A 168 15.87 1.13 20.40
C GLY A 168 16.90 0.08 20.84
N THR A 169 16.49 -1.12 21.25
CA THR A 169 17.39 -2.21 21.67
C THR A 169 17.63 -3.20 20.52
N ALA A 170 18.88 -3.60 20.28
CA ALA A 170 19.23 -4.54 19.21
C ALA A 170 18.58 -5.91 19.38
N ILE A 171 17.96 -6.42 18.31
CA ILE A 171 17.41 -7.77 18.25
C ILE A 171 18.52 -8.72 17.80
N ALA A 172 18.85 -9.71 18.63
CA ALA A 172 19.91 -10.67 18.34
C ALA A 172 19.67 -11.41 17.01
N GLY A 173 20.69 -11.45 16.14
CA GLY A 173 20.64 -12.16 14.85
C GLY A 173 19.90 -11.44 13.72
N ALA A 174 19.14 -10.38 13.99
CA ALA A 174 18.37 -9.64 12.99
C ALA A 174 19.27 -8.66 12.19
N THR A 175 20.12 -9.23 11.32
CA THR A 175 21.22 -8.54 10.63
C THR A 175 21.05 -8.42 9.11
N SER A 176 19.86 -8.73 8.61
CA SER A 176 19.50 -8.66 7.19
C SER A 176 18.68 -7.41 6.86
N SER A 177 18.52 -7.12 5.57
CA SER A 177 17.65 -6.04 5.07
C SER A 177 16.17 -6.25 5.39
N SER A 178 15.79 -7.45 5.85
CA SER A 178 14.49 -7.76 6.42
C SER A 178 14.60 -8.47 7.76
N TYR A 179 13.55 -8.37 8.56
CA TYR A 179 13.36 -9.07 9.82
C TYR A 179 11.98 -9.71 9.85
N THR A 180 11.95 -11.04 9.97
CA THR A 180 10.71 -11.83 9.98
C THR A 180 10.49 -12.42 11.36
N ILE A 181 9.28 -12.23 11.88
CA ILE A 181 8.77 -12.96 13.04
C ILE A 181 7.84 -14.02 12.49
N ALA A 182 8.25 -15.28 12.54
CA ALA A 182 7.53 -16.39 11.91
C ALA A 182 6.17 -16.68 12.58
N SER A 183 6.07 -16.41 13.89
CA SER A 183 4.85 -16.55 14.66
C SER A 183 4.78 -15.45 15.71
N VAL A 184 3.95 -14.44 15.47
CA VAL A 184 3.84 -13.23 16.29
C VAL A 184 3.20 -13.54 17.64
N ALA A 185 3.83 -13.13 18.73
CA ALA A 185 3.26 -13.11 20.07
C ALA A 185 2.78 -11.72 20.45
N SER A 186 1.89 -11.60 21.45
CA SER A 186 1.45 -10.29 21.97
C SER A 186 2.62 -9.43 22.46
N THR A 187 3.65 -10.07 23.01
CA THR A 187 4.89 -9.42 23.44
C THR A 187 5.69 -8.84 22.29
N ASP A 188 5.42 -9.21 21.04
CA ASP A 188 6.12 -8.68 19.85
C ASP A 188 5.64 -7.29 19.46
N ALA A 189 4.50 -6.84 19.97
CA ALA A 189 4.04 -5.47 19.77
C ALA A 189 5.10 -4.46 20.20
N GLY A 190 5.25 -3.39 19.43
CA GLY A 190 6.19 -2.32 19.77
C GLY A 190 6.73 -1.57 18.57
N SER A 191 7.63 -0.65 18.87
CA SER A 191 8.33 0.17 17.89
C SER A 191 9.59 -0.55 17.38
N TYR A 192 9.77 -0.62 16.07
CA TYR A 192 10.88 -1.25 15.39
C TYR A 192 11.58 -0.24 14.48
N ASP A 193 12.89 -0.33 14.41
CA ASP A 193 13.72 0.45 13.49
C ASP A 193 14.95 -0.36 13.09
N VAL A 194 15.66 0.06 12.06
CA VAL A 194 16.89 -0.60 11.60
C VAL A 194 18.02 0.40 11.43
N VAL A 195 19.19 0.06 11.95
CA VAL A 195 20.43 0.81 11.73
C VAL A 195 21.21 0.14 10.61
N VAL A 196 21.54 0.92 9.57
CA VAL A 196 22.35 0.50 8.44
C VAL A 196 23.71 1.17 8.54
N THR A 197 24.78 0.38 8.47
CA THR A 197 26.16 0.85 8.67
C THR A 197 27.07 0.40 7.53
N ASN A 198 28.03 1.25 7.18
CA ASN A 198 29.20 0.89 6.38
C ASN A 198 30.46 1.58 6.95
N ALA A 199 31.61 1.44 6.28
CA ALA A 199 32.87 2.05 6.71
C ALA A 199 32.85 3.59 6.77
N ASN A 200 31.87 4.24 6.15
CA ASN A 200 31.76 5.70 6.04
C ASN A 200 30.73 6.29 7.02
N GLY A 201 29.99 5.47 7.76
CA GLY A 201 29.04 5.93 8.77
C GLY A 201 27.83 4.99 8.94
N SER A 202 26.84 5.50 9.66
CA SER A 202 25.61 4.78 9.97
C SER A 202 24.39 5.69 9.82
N THR A 203 23.26 5.12 9.40
CA THR A 203 21.96 5.82 9.35
C THR A 203 20.88 4.92 9.94
N ALA A 204 19.88 5.50 10.60
CA ALA A 204 18.73 4.77 11.13
C ALA A 204 17.49 5.02 10.28
N SER A 205 16.62 4.01 10.16
CA SER A 205 15.29 4.18 9.60
C SER A 205 14.38 5.01 10.50
N SER A 206 13.27 5.47 9.96
CA SER A 206 12.13 5.87 10.79
C SER A 206 11.67 4.67 11.63
N ALA A 207 11.21 4.96 12.85
CA ALA A 207 10.58 3.96 13.69
C ALA A 207 9.19 3.61 13.15
N VAL A 208 8.86 2.32 13.11
CA VAL A 208 7.57 1.78 12.68
C VAL A 208 6.95 0.94 13.78
N THR A 209 5.62 0.89 13.83
CA THR A 209 4.91 0.15 14.86
C THR A 209 4.48 -1.20 14.32
N LEU A 210 4.86 -2.28 15.02
CA LEU A 210 4.16 -3.55 14.92
C LEU A 210 3.05 -3.55 15.97
N SER A 211 1.81 -3.45 15.50
CA SER A 211 0.63 -3.67 16.33
C SER A 211 0.30 -5.15 16.31
N VAL A 212 0.08 -5.75 17.48
CA VAL A 212 -0.38 -7.13 17.58
C VAL A 212 -1.84 -7.14 17.98
N SER A 213 -2.68 -7.71 17.13
CA SER A 213 -4.07 -7.95 17.51
C SER A 213 -4.10 -9.17 18.42
N THR A 214 -4.35 -8.93 19.70
CA THR A 214 -4.68 -9.98 20.69
C THR A 214 -6.14 -10.42 20.58
N THR A 215 -6.87 -9.95 19.56
CA THR A 215 -8.11 -10.62 19.17
C THR A 215 -7.75 -11.99 18.60
N THR A 216 -7.58 -12.97 19.49
CA THR A 216 -8.40 -14.16 19.31
C THR A 216 -9.81 -13.62 19.12
N ALA A 217 -10.31 -13.61 17.88
CA ALA A 217 -11.75 -13.56 17.68
C ALA A 217 -12.31 -14.54 18.70
N SER A 218 -13.14 -14.02 19.61
CA SER A 218 -13.75 -14.79 20.67
C SER A 218 -14.31 -16.06 20.04
N SER A 219 -13.71 -17.20 20.39
CA SER A 219 -14.18 -18.53 19.98
C SER A 219 -15.58 -18.84 20.52
N ALA A 220 -16.17 -17.92 21.30
CA ALA A 220 -17.53 -18.01 21.80
C ALA A 220 -18.55 -17.93 20.67
N LEU A 221 -18.47 -17.01 19.69
CA LEU A 221 -19.55 -16.94 18.68
C LEU A 221 -19.61 -18.16 17.76
N SER A 222 -18.47 -18.76 17.36
CA SER A 222 -18.52 -20.03 16.62
C SER A 222 -19.23 -21.12 17.43
N THR A 223 -19.07 -21.08 18.76
CA THR A 223 -19.75 -21.97 19.70
C THR A 223 -21.22 -21.60 19.88
N ASP A 224 -21.57 -20.32 20.03
CA ASP A 224 -22.94 -19.84 20.21
C ASP A 224 -23.77 -20.01 18.94
N ALA A 225 -23.19 -19.72 17.77
CA ALA A 225 -23.80 -19.98 16.48
C ALA A 225 -23.98 -21.48 16.26
N TYR A 226 -23.01 -22.32 16.64
CA TYR A 226 -23.17 -23.77 16.65
C TYR A 226 -24.31 -24.22 17.57
N ASN A 227 -24.35 -23.74 18.81
CA ASN A 227 -25.39 -24.07 19.77
C ASN A 227 -26.77 -23.66 19.28
N ALA A 228 -26.91 -22.46 18.71
CA ALA A 228 -28.15 -21.98 18.12
C ALA A 228 -28.52 -22.78 16.86
N ALA A 229 -27.53 -23.20 16.05
CA ALA A 229 -27.74 -24.03 14.87
C ALA A 229 -28.27 -25.41 15.27
N MET A 230 -27.71 -26.01 16.32
CA MET A 230 -28.20 -27.28 16.86
C MET A 230 -29.56 -27.15 17.54
N ALA A 231 -29.81 -26.06 18.26
CA ALA A 231 -31.12 -25.77 18.84
C ALA A 231 -32.20 -25.68 17.75
N PHE A 232 -31.90 -25.07 16.60
CA PHE A 232 -32.80 -25.11 15.44
C PHE A 232 -32.86 -26.51 14.80
N TYR A 233 -31.73 -27.15 14.50
CA TYR A 233 -31.66 -28.43 13.81
C TYR A 233 -32.42 -29.56 14.53
N THR A 234 -32.37 -29.57 15.86
CA THR A 234 -33.06 -30.56 16.71
C THR A 234 -34.58 -30.38 16.73
N THR A 235 -35.10 -29.22 16.34
CA THR A 235 -36.56 -29.01 16.18
C THR A 235 -37.10 -29.59 14.87
N LEU A 236 -36.22 -29.98 13.94
CA LEU A 236 -36.58 -30.44 12.60
C LEU A 236 -36.83 -31.95 12.57
N SER A 237 -37.74 -32.38 11.70
CA SER A 237 -37.88 -33.81 11.36
C SER A 237 -36.68 -34.31 10.56
N SER A 238 -36.49 -35.63 10.45
CA SER A 238 -35.37 -36.20 9.67
C SER A 238 -35.38 -35.78 8.18
N SER A 239 -36.57 -35.56 7.58
CA SER A 239 -36.66 -35.07 6.20
C SER A 239 -36.31 -33.59 6.08
N GLN A 240 -36.70 -32.78 7.06
CA GLN A 240 -36.32 -31.38 7.15
C GLN A 240 -34.80 -31.23 7.41
N GLN A 241 -34.23 -32.08 8.26
CA GLN A 241 -32.78 -32.15 8.52
C GLN A 241 -31.98 -32.47 7.26
N SER A 242 -32.46 -33.42 6.45
CA SER A 242 -31.83 -33.76 5.16
C SER A 242 -31.96 -32.64 4.13
N THR A 243 -33.03 -31.85 4.19
CA THR A 243 -33.24 -30.68 3.32
C THR A 243 -32.37 -29.50 3.73
N VAL A 244 -32.24 -29.23 5.05
CA VAL A 244 -31.52 -28.05 5.55
C VAL A 244 -30.01 -28.20 5.44
N GLN A 245 -29.48 -29.41 5.63
CA GLN A 245 -28.04 -29.65 5.60
C GLN A 245 -27.62 -30.14 4.22
N VAL A 246 -26.92 -29.28 3.49
CA VAL A 246 -26.38 -29.54 2.16
C VAL A 246 -24.88 -29.74 2.28
N ALA A 247 -24.31 -30.65 1.48
CA ALA A 247 -22.86 -30.81 1.43
C ALA A 247 -22.19 -29.49 1.00
N TRP A 248 -21.05 -29.17 1.61
CA TRP A 248 -20.29 -27.99 1.23
C TRP A 248 -19.72 -28.14 -0.19
N SER A 249 -19.98 -27.15 -1.04
CA SER A 249 -19.20 -26.83 -2.23
C SER A 249 -19.33 -25.34 -2.52
N LEU A 250 -18.37 -24.76 -3.25
CA LEU A 250 -18.48 -23.36 -3.68
C LEU A 250 -19.69 -23.16 -4.59
N ASP A 251 -20.02 -24.13 -5.44
CA ASP A 251 -21.22 -24.07 -6.29
C ASP A 251 -22.51 -24.07 -5.47
N ALA A 252 -22.58 -24.88 -4.41
CA ALA A 252 -23.70 -24.83 -3.48
C ALA A 252 -23.79 -23.46 -2.79
N ALA A 253 -22.65 -22.90 -2.34
CA ALA A 253 -22.58 -21.58 -1.71
C ALA A 253 -23.03 -20.45 -2.62
N ARG A 254 -22.77 -20.56 -3.92
CA ARG A 254 -23.17 -19.58 -4.94
C ARG A 254 -24.61 -19.75 -5.44
N LYS A 255 -25.33 -20.77 -4.97
CA LYS A 255 -26.72 -21.04 -5.38
C LYS A 255 -27.72 -20.16 -4.62
N TRP A 256 -27.71 -18.88 -4.98
CA TRP A 256 -28.63 -17.86 -4.51
C TRP A 256 -28.92 -16.88 -5.64
N SER A 257 -30.01 -16.11 -5.52
CA SER A 257 -30.46 -15.21 -6.58
C SER A 257 -31.30 -14.05 -6.02
N ASN A 258 -31.38 -12.95 -6.76
CA ASN A 258 -32.32 -11.86 -6.55
C ASN A 258 -33.67 -12.06 -7.28
N LEU A 259 -33.84 -13.13 -8.05
CA LEU A 259 -35.11 -13.44 -8.72
C LEU A 259 -36.13 -14.08 -7.76
N PRO A 260 -37.44 -13.98 -8.03
CA PRO A 260 -38.44 -14.58 -7.15
C PRO A 260 -38.26 -16.11 -7.05
N ALA A 261 -38.62 -16.69 -5.89
CA ALA A 261 -38.30 -18.09 -5.58
C ALA A 261 -38.95 -19.14 -6.50
N SER A 262 -39.98 -18.76 -7.27
CA SER A 262 -40.61 -19.60 -8.29
C SER A 262 -39.76 -19.77 -9.56
N PHE A 263 -38.78 -18.89 -9.79
CA PHE A 263 -37.93 -18.90 -10.99
C PHE A 263 -36.62 -19.65 -10.77
N VAL A 264 -36.18 -19.80 -9.51
CA VAL A 264 -34.84 -20.26 -9.16
C VAL A 264 -34.88 -21.20 -7.95
N SER A 265 -34.23 -22.35 -8.07
CA SER A 265 -34.04 -23.27 -6.95
C SER A 265 -33.04 -22.68 -5.95
N ARG A 266 -33.37 -22.78 -4.66
CA ARG A 266 -32.52 -22.34 -3.53
C ARG A 266 -32.17 -23.54 -2.65
N ASN A 267 -31.06 -23.45 -1.92
CA ASN A 267 -30.71 -24.49 -0.96
C ASN A 267 -31.60 -24.41 0.28
N GLY A 268 -31.73 -25.55 0.96
CA GLY A 268 -32.27 -25.57 2.31
C GLY A 268 -33.79 -25.62 2.39
N ILE A 269 -34.27 -25.40 3.60
CA ILE A 269 -35.69 -25.48 3.92
C ILE A 269 -36.36 -24.13 3.72
N LYS A 270 -37.51 -24.15 3.03
CA LYS A 270 -38.37 -22.99 2.84
C LYS A 270 -38.98 -22.54 4.17
N TRP A 271 -38.94 -21.26 4.48
CA TRP A 271 -39.43 -20.67 5.74
C TRP A 271 -40.91 -21.01 5.98
N GLY A 272 -41.74 -20.93 4.94
CA GLY A 272 -43.16 -21.29 5.03
C GLY A 272 -43.44 -22.77 5.35
N ASN A 273 -42.43 -23.64 5.24
CA ASN A 273 -42.54 -25.06 5.60
C ASN A 273 -42.09 -25.34 7.04
N LEU A 274 -41.66 -24.32 7.78
CA LEU A 274 -41.29 -24.42 9.19
C LEU A 274 -42.51 -24.13 10.08
N SER A 275 -42.68 -24.90 11.15
CA SER A 275 -43.64 -24.58 12.20
C SER A 275 -43.24 -23.30 12.94
N THR A 276 -44.17 -22.70 13.70
CA THR A 276 -43.89 -21.49 14.49
C THR A 276 -42.71 -21.69 15.46
N ALA A 277 -42.61 -22.85 16.11
CA ALA A 277 -41.48 -23.16 17.00
C ALA A 277 -40.15 -23.23 16.23
N GLN A 278 -40.15 -23.83 15.03
CA GLN A 278 -38.99 -23.91 14.16
C GLN A 278 -38.58 -22.53 13.62
N GLN A 279 -39.54 -21.67 13.25
CA GLN A 279 -39.28 -20.29 12.83
C GLN A 279 -38.68 -19.46 13.96
N SER A 280 -39.14 -19.64 15.21
CA SER A 280 -38.56 -18.98 16.38
C SER A 280 -37.11 -19.43 16.61
N ALA A 281 -36.82 -20.73 16.53
CA ALA A 281 -35.47 -21.25 16.66
C ALA A 281 -34.54 -20.78 15.51
N ALA A 282 -35.05 -20.74 14.27
CA ALA A 282 -34.33 -20.18 13.13
C ALA A 282 -34.01 -18.69 13.34
N SER A 283 -34.99 -17.90 13.80
CA SER A 283 -34.81 -16.47 14.10
C SER A 283 -33.76 -16.24 15.19
N ALA A 284 -33.73 -17.10 16.22
CA ALA A 284 -32.69 -17.05 17.25
C ALA A 284 -31.30 -17.33 16.67
N LEU A 285 -31.16 -18.34 15.80
CA LEU A 285 -29.90 -18.62 15.09
C LEU A 285 -29.44 -17.44 14.23
N ILE A 286 -30.35 -16.84 13.47
CA ILE A 286 -30.08 -15.66 12.65
C ILE A 286 -29.59 -14.51 13.51
N LYS A 287 -30.30 -14.22 14.60
CA LYS A 287 -29.95 -13.17 15.56
C LYS A 287 -28.58 -13.41 16.19
N THR A 288 -28.28 -14.63 16.62
CA THR A 288 -26.95 -14.97 17.13
C THR A 288 -25.88 -14.77 16.06
N SER A 289 -26.17 -15.16 14.81
CA SER A 289 -25.21 -15.06 13.70
C SER A 289 -24.95 -13.64 13.23
N LEU A 290 -25.91 -12.72 13.34
CA LEU A 290 -25.84 -11.35 12.81
C LEU A 290 -25.84 -10.23 13.87
N GLY A 291 -26.41 -10.44 15.04
CA GLY A 291 -26.71 -9.36 16.00
C GLY A 291 -28.06 -8.66 15.72
N ASP A 292 -28.44 -7.72 16.59
CA ASP A 292 -29.78 -7.10 16.59
C ASP A 292 -30.09 -6.33 15.29
N THR A 293 -29.15 -5.52 14.80
CA THR A 293 -29.33 -4.74 13.57
C THR A 293 -29.50 -5.64 12.35
N GLY A 294 -28.68 -6.68 12.21
CA GLY A 294 -28.79 -7.62 11.09
C GLY A 294 -30.06 -8.47 11.16
N SER A 295 -30.46 -8.91 12.36
CA SER A 295 -31.73 -9.60 12.57
C SER A 295 -32.94 -8.73 12.23
N SER A 296 -32.92 -7.45 12.63
CA SER A 296 -34.01 -6.50 12.34
C SER A 296 -34.08 -6.15 10.85
N LEU A 297 -32.91 -6.03 10.20
CA LEU A 297 -32.83 -5.87 8.76
C LEU A 297 -33.49 -7.05 8.05
N GLN A 298 -33.12 -8.28 8.41
CA GLN A 298 -33.68 -9.48 7.80
C GLN A 298 -35.21 -9.57 7.97
N SER A 299 -35.73 -9.39 9.19
CA SER A 299 -37.17 -9.46 9.43
C SER A 299 -37.92 -8.34 8.69
N GLY A 300 -37.33 -7.15 8.59
CA GLY A 300 -37.88 -6.06 7.78
C GLY A 300 -37.94 -6.38 6.29
N LEU A 301 -36.95 -7.07 5.72
CA LEU A 301 -36.98 -7.51 4.32
C LEU A 301 -38.04 -8.58 4.07
N GLN A 302 -38.21 -9.51 5.00
CA GLN A 302 -39.30 -10.48 4.98
C GLN A 302 -40.66 -9.78 5.02
N ALA A 303 -40.82 -8.78 5.89
CA ALA A 303 -42.04 -7.97 5.99
C ALA A 303 -42.29 -7.14 4.73
N ALA A 304 -41.23 -6.66 4.05
CA ALA A 304 -41.36 -5.96 2.78
C ALA A 304 -41.93 -6.89 1.69
N ASP A 305 -41.43 -8.11 1.62
CA ASP A 305 -41.94 -9.12 0.70
C ASP A 305 -43.42 -9.51 1.02
N ASP A 306 -43.80 -9.58 2.30
CA ASP A 306 -45.21 -9.75 2.68
C ASP A 306 -46.07 -8.54 2.28
N TYR A 307 -45.54 -7.33 2.43
CA TYR A 307 -46.21 -6.10 1.99
C TYR A 307 -46.43 -6.10 0.47
N LEU A 308 -45.41 -6.46 -0.32
CA LEU A 308 -45.53 -6.58 -1.77
C LEU A 308 -46.58 -7.62 -2.18
N ASN A 309 -46.65 -8.76 -1.49
CA ASN A 309 -47.71 -9.74 -1.69
C ASN A 309 -49.09 -9.11 -1.47
N SER A 310 -49.27 -8.36 -0.37
CA SER A 310 -50.54 -7.75 0.01
C SER A 310 -51.06 -6.68 -0.97
N ILE A 311 -50.17 -6.06 -1.75
CA ILE A 311 -50.51 -5.04 -2.75
C ILE A 311 -50.55 -5.57 -4.19
N GLY A 312 -50.58 -6.90 -4.37
CA GLY A 312 -50.79 -7.53 -5.68
C GLY A 312 -49.54 -8.08 -6.35
N GLY A 313 -48.40 -8.18 -5.66
CA GLY A 313 -47.19 -8.84 -6.18
C GLY A 313 -47.35 -10.36 -6.38
N GLY A 314 -48.32 -10.98 -5.69
CA GLY A 314 -48.64 -12.39 -5.82
C GLY A 314 -47.75 -13.32 -4.98
N SER A 315 -47.97 -14.63 -5.12
CA SER A 315 -47.40 -15.67 -4.24
C SER A 315 -45.88 -15.84 -4.31
N SER A 316 -45.23 -15.23 -5.29
CA SER A 316 -43.77 -15.20 -5.41
C SER A 316 -43.11 -14.24 -4.39
N TYR A 317 -43.90 -13.34 -3.79
CA TYR A 317 -43.50 -12.44 -2.72
C TYR A 317 -44.06 -12.93 -1.38
N GLY A 318 -43.26 -12.83 -0.33
CA GLY A 318 -43.63 -13.13 1.05
C GLY A 318 -42.50 -13.74 1.87
N ALA A 319 -42.53 -13.55 3.18
CA ALA A 319 -41.58 -14.10 4.15
C ALA A 319 -41.46 -15.64 4.04
N GLY A 320 -42.58 -16.29 3.70
CA GLY A 320 -42.62 -17.74 3.47
C GLY A 320 -41.72 -18.22 2.33
N ASN A 321 -41.29 -17.34 1.42
CA ASN A 321 -40.43 -17.67 0.27
C ASN A 321 -38.92 -17.54 0.55
N TYR A 322 -38.53 -17.32 1.81
CA TYR A 322 -37.13 -17.35 2.23
C TYR A 322 -36.71 -18.78 2.52
N TYR A 323 -35.42 -19.04 2.47
CA TYR A 323 -34.81 -20.35 2.68
C TYR A 323 -33.63 -20.24 3.62
N LEU A 324 -33.43 -21.31 4.39
CA LEU A 324 -32.30 -21.44 5.30
C LEU A 324 -31.61 -22.79 5.03
N ALA A 325 -30.30 -22.77 4.89
CA ALA A 325 -29.47 -23.95 4.69
C ALA A 325 -28.20 -23.91 5.55
N PHE A 326 -27.71 -25.09 5.93
CA PHE A 326 -26.35 -25.32 6.39
C PHE A 326 -25.56 -25.91 5.23
N LEU A 327 -24.51 -25.24 4.78
CA LEU A 327 -23.59 -25.78 3.79
C LEU A 327 -22.38 -26.34 4.52
N GLY A 328 -22.26 -27.66 4.52
CA GLY A 328 -21.40 -28.40 5.44
C GLY A 328 -22.14 -28.79 6.73
N THR A 329 -21.44 -29.51 7.61
CA THR A 329 -22.01 -29.92 8.90
C THR A 329 -21.69 -28.86 9.95
N PRO A 330 -22.68 -28.28 10.65
CA PRO A 330 -22.42 -27.35 11.74
C PRO A 330 -21.53 -27.98 12.81
N THR A 331 -20.44 -27.27 13.13
CA THR A 331 -19.52 -27.64 14.21
C THR A 331 -19.01 -26.36 14.87
N SER A 332 -18.54 -26.45 16.11
CA SER A 332 -17.96 -25.31 16.83
C SER A 332 -16.55 -24.94 16.35
N THR A 333 -15.86 -25.84 15.63
CA THR A 333 -14.45 -25.67 15.22
C THR A 333 -14.21 -25.84 13.72
N GLY A 334 -15.12 -26.47 12.99
CA GLY A 334 -14.97 -26.77 11.57
C GLY A 334 -15.63 -25.73 10.67
N PHE A 335 -15.38 -25.86 9.37
CA PHE A 335 -15.95 -24.97 8.37
C PHE A 335 -17.38 -25.33 8.00
N TRP A 336 -18.28 -24.35 8.03
CA TRP A 336 -19.64 -24.45 7.48
C TRP A 336 -20.21 -23.06 7.17
N ILE A 337 -21.24 -22.98 6.33
CA ILE A 337 -21.95 -21.72 6.02
C ILE A 337 -23.40 -21.82 6.49
N LEU A 338 -23.86 -20.82 7.25
CA LEU A 338 -25.28 -20.51 7.36
C LEU A 338 -25.69 -19.68 6.14
N GLN A 339 -26.44 -20.28 5.24
CA GLN A 339 -26.98 -19.58 4.08
C GLN A 339 -28.45 -19.24 4.34
N ILE A 340 -28.79 -17.96 4.20
CA ILE A 340 -30.16 -17.46 4.29
C ILE A 340 -30.44 -16.73 2.98
N THR A 341 -31.48 -17.11 2.25
CA THR A 341 -31.71 -16.56 0.92
C THR A 341 -33.19 -16.42 0.59
N GLY A 342 -33.55 -15.35 -0.11
CA GLY A 342 -34.90 -15.02 -0.55
C GLY A 342 -34.84 -14.12 -1.77
N HIS A 343 -35.97 -13.52 -2.14
CA HIS A 343 -36.02 -12.56 -3.25
C HIS A 343 -35.16 -11.33 -2.95
N HIS A 344 -35.35 -10.72 -1.77
CA HIS A 344 -34.67 -9.49 -1.33
C HIS A 344 -33.44 -9.69 -0.43
N LEU A 345 -32.99 -10.93 -0.22
CA LEU A 345 -31.92 -11.18 0.74
C LEU A 345 -31.05 -12.34 0.30
N THR A 346 -29.74 -12.20 0.46
CA THR A 346 -28.86 -13.35 0.67
C THR A 346 -27.79 -13.03 1.70
N TRP A 347 -27.66 -13.93 2.67
CA TRP A 347 -26.51 -14.05 3.56
C TRP A 347 -25.82 -15.37 3.30
N ASN A 348 -24.50 -15.32 3.11
CA ASN A 348 -23.63 -16.48 3.28
C ASN A 348 -22.69 -16.19 4.45
N ILE A 349 -23.05 -16.70 5.63
CA ILE A 349 -22.28 -16.49 6.86
C ILE A 349 -21.41 -17.73 7.07
N ALA A 350 -20.14 -17.63 6.74
CA ALA A 350 -19.17 -18.70 6.94
C ALA A 350 -18.63 -18.68 8.36
N PHE A 351 -18.51 -19.85 8.96
CA PHE A 351 -17.87 -20.12 10.25
C PHE A 351 -16.73 -21.12 10.03
N ASN A 352 -15.60 -20.98 10.72
CA ASN A 352 -14.50 -21.96 10.66
C ASN A 352 -13.88 -22.28 12.04
N GLY A 353 -14.64 -22.04 13.11
CA GLY A 353 -14.19 -22.21 14.49
C GLY A 353 -13.51 -20.99 15.09
N SER A 354 -12.59 -20.36 14.36
CA SER A 354 -11.83 -19.19 14.85
C SER A 354 -12.16 -17.89 14.11
N TYR A 355 -12.96 -17.96 13.06
CA TYR A 355 -13.26 -16.84 12.18
C TYR A 355 -14.65 -16.99 11.58
N LYS A 356 -15.31 -15.84 11.44
CA LYS A 356 -16.59 -15.67 10.76
C LYS A 356 -16.38 -14.73 9.58
N SER A 357 -16.91 -15.11 8.42
CA SER A 357 -17.07 -14.18 7.29
C SER A 357 -18.54 -14.00 6.96
N PRO A 358 -19.08 -12.77 7.01
CA PRO A 358 -20.48 -12.52 6.72
C PRO A 358 -20.77 -12.22 5.24
N THR A 359 -19.83 -12.54 4.34
CA THR A 359 -19.92 -12.17 2.93
C THR A 359 -19.92 -13.39 1.99
N PRO A 360 -20.68 -13.34 0.88
CA PRO A 360 -21.40 -12.18 0.38
C PRO A 360 -22.71 -11.88 1.13
N LEU A 361 -23.02 -10.59 1.20
CA LEU A 361 -24.32 -10.05 1.56
C LEU A 361 -24.95 -9.42 0.33
N PHE A 362 -26.13 -9.89 -0.06
CA PHE A 362 -27.00 -9.22 -1.02
C PHE A 362 -28.26 -8.73 -0.32
N LEU A 363 -28.66 -7.49 -0.61
CA LEU A 363 -29.93 -6.92 -0.17
C LEU A 363 -30.67 -6.34 -1.38
N GLY A 364 -31.95 -6.64 -1.48
CA GLY A 364 -32.93 -5.96 -2.31
C GLY A 364 -33.98 -5.30 -1.42
N ILE A 365 -34.63 -4.21 -1.85
CA ILE A 365 -35.80 -3.72 -1.13
C ILE A 365 -36.74 -2.92 -2.03
N GLU A 366 -38.03 -3.22 -1.89
CA GLU A 366 -39.18 -2.46 -2.37
C GLU A 366 -40.33 -2.68 -1.37
N PRO A 367 -41.01 -1.62 -0.88
CA PRO A 367 -40.89 -0.21 -1.24
C PRO A 367 -39.62 0.48 -0.71
N LYS A 368 -39.27 1.63 -1.30
CA LYS A 368 -38.15 2.47 -0.86
C LYS A 368 -38.38 3.11 0.51
N ALA A 369 -39.61 3.54 0.76
CA ALA A 369 -40.00 4.28 1.95
C ALA A 369 -40.45 3.33 3.06
N SER A 370 -40.55 3.85 4.29
CA SER A 370 -41.14 3.11 5.39
C SER A 370 -42.56 2.64 5.06
N PHE A 371 -42.90 1.43 5.45
CA PHE A 371 -44.21 0.82 5.20
C PHE A 371 -44.74 0.17 6.47
N THR A 372 -46.06 0.00 6.53
CA THR A 372 -46.73 -0.61 7.68
C THR A 372 -47.45 -1.88 7.25
N ILE A 373 -47.19 -2.98 7.95
CA ILE A 373 -47.91 -4.24 7.80
C ILE A 373 -48.24 -4.79 9.19
N ASN A 374 -49.47 -5.26 9.38
CA ASN A 374 -49.97 -5.77 10.68
C ASN A 374 -49.72 -4.80 11.85
N GLY A 375 -49.87 -3.50 11.62
CA GLY A 375 -49.68 -2.45 12.64
C GLY A 375 -48.23 -2.15 13.02
N THR A 376 -47.25 -2.83 12.41
CA THR A 376 -45.82 -2.58 12.65
C THR A 376 -45.21 -1.81 11.47
N SER A 377 -44.48 -0.74 11.76
CA SER A 377 -43.76 0.06 10.77
C SER A 377 -42.36 -0.49 10.57
N TYR A 378 -41.95 -0.64 9.31
CA TYR A 378 -40.66 -1.17 8.91
C TYR A 378 -39.95 -0.18 7.98
N ASP A 379 -38.64 -0.06 8.16
CA ASP A 379 -37.75 0.63 7.22
C ASP A 379 -36.40 -0.12 7.10
N PRO A 380 -36.40 -1.34 6.55
CA PRO A 380 -35.15 -2.09 6.36
C PRO A 380 -34.24 -1.31 5.42
N MET A 381 -32.93 -1.42 5.62
CA MET A 381 -31.88 -0.70 4.87
C MET A 381 -31.79 0.82 5.09
N ALA A 382 -32.54 1.42 6.02
CA ALA A 382 -32.50 2.87 6.27
C ALA A 382 -31.07 3.41 6.45
N ALA A 383 -30.25 2.75 7.27
CA ALA A 383 -28.87 3.15 7.52
C ALA A 383 -28.00 3.12 6.25
N GLN A 384 -28.10 2.05 5.45
CA GLN A 384 -27.37 1.90 4.19
C GLN A 384 -27.81 2.96 3.18
N ARG A 385 -29.11 3.19 3.03
CA ARG A 385 -29.64 4.19 2.10
C ARG A 385 -29.25 5.61 2.48
N VAL A 386 -29.37 5.98 3.75
CA VAL A 386 -28.98 7.33 4.23
C VAL A 386 -27.49 7.56 4.06
N ALA A 387 -26.65 6.60 4.46
CA ALA A 387 -25.21 6.72 4.30
C ALA A 387 -24.81 6.85 2.83
N MET A 388 -25.41 6.04 1.94
CA MET A 388 -25.12 6.08 0.50
C MET A 388 -25.65 7.36 -0.15
N ALA A 389 -26.82 7.87 0.25
CA ALA A 389 -27.37 9.14 -0.23
C ALA A 389 -26.43 10.31 0.10
N ASN A 390 -25.94 10.37 1.33
CA ASN A 390 -25.01 11.42 1.77
C ASN A 390 -23.68 11.35 1.02
N LEU A 391 -23.12 10.13 0.86
CA LEU A 391 -21.90 9.95 0.08
C LEU A 391 -22.13 10.34 -1.38
N GLY A 392 -23.21 9.88 -2.01
CA GLY A 392 -23.53 10.17 -3.40
C GLY A 392 -23.63 11.66 -3.68
N ALA A 393 -24.34 12.41 -2.83
CA ALA A 393 -24.44 13.86 -2.91
C ALA A 393 -23.05 14.52 -2.85
N ALA A 394 -22.18 14.08 -1.94
CA ALA A 394 -20.81 14.59 -1.83
C ALA A 394 -19.96 14.28 -3.08
N LEU A 395 -20.09 13.07 -3.64
CA LEU A 395 -19.30 12.64 -4.80
C LEU A 395 -19.58 13.45 -6.07
N THR A 396 -20.75 14.08 -6.18
CA THR A 396 -21.07 14.95 -7.34
C THR A 396 -20.12 16.15 -7.49
N SER A 397 -19.40 16.52 -6.43
CA SER A 397 -18.37 17.57 -6.46
C SER A 397 -17.03 17.09 -7.05
N TYR A 398 -16.90 15.80 -7.37
CA TYR A 398 -15.65 15.18 -7.83
C TYR A 398 -15.85 14.51 -9.19
N SER A 399 -15.42 15.17 -10.26
CA SER A 399 -15.50 14.61 -11.62
C SER A 399 -14.80 13.25 -11.74
N ALA A 400 -13.67 13.05 -11.05
CA ALA A 400 -12.93 11.79 -11.02
C ALA A 400 -13.67 10.63 -10.33
N ALA A 401 -14.70 10.93 -9.52
CA ALA A 401 -15.54 9.90 -8.91
C ALA A 401 -16.59 9.35 -9.90
N LYS A 402 -16.86 10.07 -11.00
CA LYS A 402 -17.93 9.70 -11.93
C LYS A 402 -17.46 8.62 -12.90
N LEU A 403 -18.11 7.46 -12.85
CA LEU A 403 -17.91 6.38 -13.81
C LEU A 403 -18.63 6.70 -15.13
N SER A 404 -18.03 6.24 -16.23
CA SER A 404 -18.70 6.20 -17.53
C SER A 404 -19.63 4.99 -17.63
N GLY A 405 -20.62 5.09 -18.52
CA GLY A 405 -21.56 4.01 -18.83
C GLY A 405 -22.86 4.06 -18.01
N THR A 406 -23.69 3.05 -18.24
CA THR A 406 -24.98 2.85 -17.57
C THR A 406 -24.93 1.54 -16.78
N TYR A 407 -25.43 1.58 -15.55
CA TYR A 407 -25.46 0.43 -14.64
C TYR A 407 -26.92 0.07 -14.38
N SER A 408 -27.36 -1.07 -14.90
CA SER A 408 -28.73 -1.57 -14.70
C SER A 408 -28.86 -2.43 -13.45
N ASP A 409 -27.75 -2.98 -12.95
CA ASP A 409 -27.67 -3.79 -11.74
C ASP A 409 -26.23 -3.77 -11.17
N LEU A 410 -26.03 -4.51 -10.08
CA LEU A 410 -24.76 -4.82 -9.44
C LEU A 410 -23.85 -5.64 -10.37
N LEU A 411 -22.55 -5.37 -10.35
CA LEU A 411 -21.53 -6.07 -11.14
C LEU A 411 -21.19 -7.44 -10.53
N PHE A 412 -21.14 -7.52 -9.20
CA PHE A 412 -20.84 -8.76 -8.46
C PHE A 412 -22.05 -9.23 -7.65
N GLY A 413 -23.26 -8.95 -8.15
CA GLY A 413 -24.53 -9.43 -7.64
C GLY A 413 -24.91 -10.82 -8.14
N ALA A 414 -26.16 -11.22 -7.88
CA ALA A 414 -26.75 -12.37 -8.53
C ALA A 414 -27.02 -12.05 -10.01
N ASN A 415 -26.45 -12.81 -10.94
CA ASN A 415 -26.71 -12.62 -12.36
C ASN A 415 -28.14 -13.08 -12.67
N GLY A 416 -29.00 -12.13 -13.04
CA GLY A 416 -30.47 -12.24 -13.21
C GLY A 416 -30.98 -13.20 -14.30
N SER A 417 -30.45 -14.41 -14.41
CA SER A 417 -30.94 -15.50 -15.26
C SER A 417 -30.93 -16.87 -14.55
N GLY A 418 -30.83 -16.89 -13.22
CA GLY A 418 -30.77 -18.13 -12.44
C GLY A 418 -29.41 -18.85 -12.50
N GLY A 419 -28.41 -18.24 -13.14
CA GLY A 419 -27.02 -18.63 -13.04
C GLY A 419 -26.34 -17.92 -11.86
N ILE A 420 -25.74 -18.72 -10.99
CA ILE A 420 -24.54 -18.48 -10.15
C ILE A 420 -24.07 -17.02 -10.06
N ASP A 421 -23.88 -16.54 -8.83
CA ASP A 421 -22.99 -15.42 -8.42
C ASP A 421 -22.08 -14.91 -9.56
N GLY A 422 -22.13 -13.61 -9.86
CA GLY A 422 -21.35 -12.94 -10.91
C GLY A 422 -19.82 -12.91 -10.70
N THR A 423 -19.26 -14.02 -10.20
CA THR A 423 -17.89 -14.27 -9.75
C THR A 423 -17.53 -13.55 -8.44
N CYS A 424 -16.43 -13.98 -7.82
CA CYS A 424 -15.84 -13.26 -6.70
C CYS A 424 -15.50 -11.84 -7.13
N PRO A 425 -15.57 -10.86 -6.21
CA PRO A 425 -15.06 -9.54 -6.49
C PRO A 425 -13.60 -9.67 -6.93
N ARG A 426 -13.28 -9.04 -8.06
CA ARG A 426 -11.97 -9.20 -8.68
C ARG A 426 -10.87 -8.65 -7.78
N ALA A 427 -9.66 -9.17 -7.95
CA ALA A 427 -8.48 -8.62 -7.31
C ALA A 427 -8.35 -7.13 -7.64
N TYR A 428 -7.97 -6.32 -6.65
CA TYR A 428 -7.87 -4.87 -6.76
C TYR A 428 -7.06 -4.42 -8.00
N ALA A 429 -5.94 -5.08 -8.28
CA ALA A 429 -5.08 -4.76 -9.44
C ALA A 429 -5.72 -5.01 -10.83
N SER A 430 -6.89 -5.67 -10.90
CA SER A 430 -7.56 -6.01 -12.16
C SER A 430 -8.76 -5.10 -12.49
N VAL A 431 -9.05 -4.12 -11.63
CA VAL A 431 -10.07 -3.09 -11.89
C VAL A 431 -9.38 -1.91 -12.57
N THR A 432 -9.81 -1.57 -13.79
CA THR A 432 -9.17 -0.50 -14.59
C THR A 432 -9.77 0.88 -14.35
N THR A 433 -10.99 0.94 -13.80
CA THR A 433 -11.72 2.18 -13.52
C THR A 433 -12.19 2.19 -12.08
N HIS A 434 -11.33 2.62 -11.14
CA HIS A 434 -11.63 2.59 -9.71
C HIS A 434 -12.59 3.69 -9.23
N GLY A 435 -12.49 4.90 -9.80
CA GLY A 435 -13.13 6.13 -9.30
C GLY A 435 -12.11 7.07 -8.69
N ILE A 436 -12.51 7.88 -7.70
CA ILE A 436 -11.61 8.77 -6.98
C ILE A 436 -11.02 8.05 -5.75
N ALA A 437 -9.74 8.27 -5.48
CA ALA A 437 -9.09 7.78 -4.27
C ALA A 437 -9.68 8.46 -3.02
N TYR A 438 -9.89 7.70 -1.95
CA TYR A 438 -10.34 8.19 -0.64
C TYR A 438 -9.46 9.32 -0.10
N SER A 439 -8.14 9.23 -0.32
CA SER A 439 -7.17 10.24 0.10
C SER A 439 -7.32 11.58 -0.61
N ALA A 440 -8.01 11.62 -1.76
CA ALA A 440 -8.29 12.85 -2.51
C ALA A 440 -9.61 13.53 -2.09
N LEU A 441 -10.39 12.91 -1.20
CA LEU A 441 -11.60 13.50 -0.64
C LEU A 441 -11.27 14.46 0.52
N SER A 442 -12.16 15.42 0.78
CA SER A 442 -12.09 16.22 2.01
C SER A 442 -12.31 15.34 3.25
N SER A 443 -11.83 15.76 4.42
CA SER A 443 -12.03 14.99 5.67
C SER A 443 -13.52 14.76 6.01
N SER A 444 -14.41 15.70 5.66
CA SER A 444 -15.85 15.51 5.83
C SER A 444 -16.41 14.43 4.89
N HIS A 445 -15.96 14.38 3.64
CA HIS A 445 -16.41 13.37 2.68
C HIS A 445 -15.76 12.00 2.93
N GLN A 446 -14.54 11.97 3.43
CA GLN A 446 -13.89 10.77 3.96
C GLN A 446 -14.73 10.14 5.08
N ALA A 447 -15.30 10.93 5.99
CA ALA A 447 -16.19 10.42 7.03
C ALA A 447 -17.46 9.77 6.47
N LEU A 448 -17.98 10.24 5.33
CA LEU A 448 -19.13 9.65 4.65
C LEU A 448 -18.81 8.27 4.06
N VAL A 449 -17.62 8.07 3.49
CA VAL A 449 -17.16 6.75 3.03
C VAL A 449 -17.13 5.77 4.21
N GLN A 450 -16.56 6.19 5.34
CA GLN A 450 -16.53 5.36 6.55
C GLN A 450 -17.94 5.07 7.08
N ALA A 451 -18.86 6.05 7.02
CA ALA A 451 -20.24 5.87 7.46
C ALA A 451 -20.98 4.80 6.65
N VAL A 452 -20.77 4.75 5.32
CA VAL A 452 -21.29 3.66 4.49
C VAL A 452 -20.74 2.33 4.96
N ILE A 453 -19.41 2.17 5.07
CA ILE A 453 -18.79 0.92 5.51
C ILE A 453 -19.36 0.47 6.87
N ARG A 454 -19.51 1.40 7.82
CA ARG A 454 -20.11 1.13 9.15
C ARG A 454 -21.55 0.67 9.06
N ALA A 455 -22.37 1.23 8.18
CA ALA A 455 -23.76 0.82 8.03
C ALA A 455 -23.91 -0.66 7.63
N TYR A 456 -23.01 -1.17 6.78
CA TYR A 456 -23.00 -2.59 6.43
C TYR A 456 -22.44 -3.45 7.55
N VAL A 457 -21.31 -3.06 8.14
CA VAL A 457 -20.67 -3.85 9.21
C VAL A 457 -21.50 -3.90 10.49
N ALA A 458 -22.32 -2.89 10.77
CA ALA A 458 -23.23 -2.86 11.93
C ALA A 458 -24.29 -3.98 11.91
N THR A 459 -24.52 -4.61 10.76
CA THR A 459 -25.39 -5.80 10.65
C THR A 459 -24.77 -7.06 11.24
N GLN A 460 -23.56 -6.98 11.80
CA GLN A 460 -22.80 -8.10 12.34
C GLN A 460 -22.70 -8.04 13.86
N ALA A 461 -22.57 -9.21 14.49
CA ALA A 461 -22.34 -9.30 15.92
C ALA A 461 -21.09 -8.51 16.32
N THR A 462 -21.16 -7.79 17.44
CA THR A 462 -20.21 -6.74 17.85
C THR A 462 -18.75 -7.16 17.76
N GLU A 463 -18.42 -8.38 18.19
CA GLU A 463 -17.06 -8.91 18.19
C GLU A 463 -16.45 -8.90 16.78
N TYR A 464 -17.22 -9.29 15.76
CA TYR A 464 -16.77 -9.34 14.36
C TYR A 464 -16.89 -8.01 13.66
N ALA A 465 -17.87 -7.19 14.06
CA ALA A 465 -17.98 -5.84 13.55
C ALA A 465 -16.69 -5.05 13.80
N ASN A 466 -16.08 -5.20 14.98
CA ASN A 466 -14.80 -4.54 15.31
C ASN A 466 -13.64 -5.02 14.42
N ASP A 467 -13.49 -6.33 14.22
CA ASP A 467 -12.42 -6.88 13.36
C ASP A 467 -12.56 -6.41 11.91
N LEU A 468 -13.78 -6.44 11.36
CA LEU A 468 -14.08 -5.97 10.00
C LEU A 468 -13.82 -4.46 9.87
N LEU A 469 -14.24 -3.66 10.85
CA LEU A 469 -13.97 -2.23 10.86
C LEU A 469 -12.47 -1.93 10.97
N GLY A 470 -11.71 -2.68 11.76
CA GLY A 470 -10.26 -2.57 11.82
C GLY A 470 -9.61 -2.86 10.46
N ALA A 471 -10.08 -3.89 9.77
CA ALA A 471 -9.57 -4.27 8.45
C ALA A 471 -9.96 -3.28 7.33
N TYR A 472 -11.16 -2.70 7.39
CA TYR A 472 -11.66 -1.82 6.33
C TYR A 472 -11.31 -0.35 6.54
N LEU A 473 -11.19 0.08 7.78
CA LEU A 473 -10.99 1.49 8.16
C LEU A 473 -9.58 1.79 8.68
N GLY A 474 -8.67 0.82 8.62
CA GLY A 474 -7.25 1.06 8.85
C GLY A 474 -6.69 2.06 7.84
N SER A 475 -5.66 2.83 8.22
CA SER A 475 -5.08 3.89 7.40
C SER A 475 -4.65 3.41 6.01
N ASP A 476 -4.01 2.24 5.95
CA ASP A 476 -3.49 1.69 4.70
C ASP A 476 -4.62 1.16 3.81
N ALA A 477 -5.64 0.54 4.43
CA ALA A 477 -6.83 0.11 3.72
C ALA A 477 -7.58 1.30 3.11
N LEU A 478 -7.76 2.38 3.88
CA LEU A 478 -8.39 3.60 3.43
C LEU A 478 -7.56 4.34 2.38
N ALA A 479 -6.23 4.39 2.51
CA ALA A 479 -5.35 4.99 1.51
C ALA A 479 -5.46 4.29 0.14
N ALA A 480 -5.75 2.99 0.14
CA ALA A 480 -6.00 2.18 -1.05
C ALA A 480 -7.50 1.98 -1.35
N THR A 481 -8.39 2.78 -0.74
CA THR A 481 -9.83 2.74 -1.01
C THR A 481 -10.21 3.79 -2.05
N TYR A 482 -11.10 3.41 -2.95
CA TYR A 482 -11.65 4.23 -4.02
C TYR A 482 -13.16 4.24 -3.92
N VAL A 483 -13.74 5.37 -4.30
CA VAL A 483 -15.19 5.54 -4.35
C VAL A 483 -15.61 6.09 -5.68
N ALA A 484 -16.77 5.64 -6.14
CA ALA A 484 -17.28 6.00 -7.44
C ALA A 484 -18.80 6.05 -7.46
N TYR A 485 -19.33 6.81 -8.42
CA TYR A 485 -20.76 6.85 -8.71
C TYR A 485 -21.02 6.90 -10.22
N ALA A 486 -22.21 6.51 -10.64
CA ALA A 486 -22.74 6.74 -11.98
C ALA A 486 -24.14 7.38 -11.89
N GLY A 487 -24.57 8.03 -12.98
CA GLY A 487 -25.85 8.71 -13.04
C GLY A 487 -25.84 10.10 -12.37
N SER A 488 -26.90 10.37 -11.61
CA SER A 488 -27.18 11.66 -10.96
C SER A 488 -26.44 11.85 -9.63
N GLY A 489 -25.97 10.77 -9.01
CA GLY A 489 -25.37 10.80 -7.68
C GLY A 489 -26.38 10.81 -6.53
N THR A 490 -27.67 10.59 -6.82
CA THR A 490 -28.70 10.39 -5.78
C THR A 490 -29.01 8.91 -5.59
N VAL A 491 -29.70 8.56 -4.51
CA VAL A 491 -30.29 7.22 -4.36
C VAL A 491 -31.77 7.24 -4.78
N THR A 492 -32.15 8.08 -5.74
CA THR A 492 -33.57 8.30 -6.07
C THR A 492 -33.92 8.12 -7.53
N THR A 493 -32.92 7.97 -8.41
CA THR A 493 -33.13 7.87 -9.85
C THR A 493 -32.68 6.51 -10.35
N ASN A 494 -33.55 5.84 -11.12
CA ASN A 494 -33.21 4.58 -11.77
C ASN A 494 -31.95 4.73 -12.65
N GLY A 495 -31.01 3.80 -12.52
CA GLY A 495 -29.70 3.81 -13.18
C GLY A 495 -28.59 4.51 -12.37
N ASP A 496 -28.91 5.10 -11.21
CA ASP A 496 -27.89 5.55 -10.27
C ASP A 496 -27.18 4.36 -9.65
N TYR A 497 -25.86 4.45 -9.55
CA TYR A 497 -25.00 3.38 -9.05
C TYR A 497 -23.85 3.95 -8.24
N PHE A 498 -23.44 3.23 -7.20
CA PHE A 498 -22.34 3.61 -6.32
C PHE A 498 -21.44 2.41 -6.08
N ARG A 499 -20.14 2.67 -5.91
CA ARG A 499 -19.18 1.65 -5.50
C ARG A 499 -18.18 2.21 -4.48
N ILE A 500 -17.93 1.43 -3.45
CA ILE A 500 -16.78 1.58 -2.55
C ILE A 500 -15.91 0.34 -2.75
N GLU A 501 -14.66 0.56 -3.10
CA GLU A 501 -13.69 -0.49 -3.38
C GLU A 501 -12.42 -0.23 -2.57
N GLY A 502 -12.07 -1.14 -1.68
CA GLY A 502 -10.76 -1.17 -1.02
C GLY A 502 -10.01 -2.48 -1.27
N PRO A 503 -8.90 -2.70 -0.54
CA PRO A 503 -8.15 -3.95 -0.61
C PRO A 503 -8.96 -5.18 -0.18
N ARG A 504 -9.82 -5.02 0.84
CA ARG A 504 -10.77 -6.05 1.29
C ARG A 504 -12.21 -5.69 0.99
N VAL A 505 -12.66 -4.49 1.37
CA VAL A 505 -14.08 -4.10 1.25
C VAL A 505 -14.49 -3.89 -0.21
N TRP A 506 -15.65 -4.42 -0.57
CA TRP A 506 -16.33 -4.12 -1.83
C TRP A 506 -17.82 -3.91 -1.55
N ILE A 507 -18.33 -2.71 -1.80
CA ILE A 507 -19.75 -2.37 -1.64
C ILE A 507 -20.24 -1.78 -2.95
N GLU A 508 -21.36 -2.28 -3.45
CA GLU A 508 -22.08 -1.70 -4.57
C GLU A 508 -23.51 -1.39 -4.17
N PHE A 509 -24.08 -0.33 -4.74
CA PHE A 509 -25.46 0.05 -4.51
C PHE A 509 -26.05 0.55 -5.83
N SER A 510 -27.10 -0.11 -6.30
CA SER A 510 -27.77 0.14 -7.57
C SER A 510 -29.21 0.55 -7.31
N VAL A 511 -29.65 1.60 -8.01
CA VAL A 511 -31.04 2.06 -8.01
C VAL A 511 -31.70 1.55 -9.28
N GLN A 512 -32.63 0.61 -9.14
CA GLN A 512 -33.42 0.06 -10.22
C GLN A 512 -34.85 0.63 -10.22
N ARG A 513 -35.59 0.34 -11.27
CA ARG A 513 -37.03 0.61 -11.34
C ARG A 513 -37.78 -0.42 -10.48
N GLY A 514 -38.79 0.05 -9.73
CA GLY A 514 -39.70 -0.80 -8.98
C GLY A 514 -40.37 -1.85 -9.87
N VAL A 515 -40.53 -3.06 -9.34
CA VAL A 515 -41.15 -4.18 -10.06
C VAL A 515 -42.65 -4.21 -9.81
N ILE A 516 -43.07 -4.18 -8.54
CA ILE A 516 -44.49 -4.21 -8.16
C ILE A 516 -45.06 -2.79 -8.09
N ILE A 517 -44.31 -1.87 -7.49
CA ILE A 517 -44.55 -0.44 -7.39
C ILE A 517 -43.78 0.22 -8.53
N SER A 518 -44.23 0.00 -9.76
CA SER A 518 -43.52 0.43 -10.98
C SER A 518 -43.33 1.96 -11.14
N SER A 519 -43.99 2.75 -10.28
CA SER A 519 -43.85 4.20 -10.16
C SER A 519 -42.76 4.64 -9.17
N ASP A 520 -42.16 3.71 -8.43
CA ASP A 520 -41.08 3.95 -7.47
C ASP A 520 -39.79 3.22 -7.92
N ILE A 521 -38.79 3.18 -7.05
CA ILE A 521 -37.51 2.50 -7.28
C ILE A 521 -37.35 1.24 -6.42
N HIS A 522 -36.49 0.36 -6.89
CA HIS A 522 -36.07 -0.87 -6.23
C HIS A 522 -34.56 -0.81 -6.00
N TYR A 523 -34.10 -0.96 -4.76
CA TYR A 523 -32.65 -0.94 -4.51
C TYR A 523 -32.10 -2.34 -4.54
N HIS A 524 -30.95 -2.50 -5.17
CA HIS A 524 -30.06 -3.63 -4.97
C HIS A 524 -28.77 -3.15 -4.35
N THR A 525 -28.19 -3.92 -3.44
CA THR A 525 -26.85 -3.69 -2.95
C THR A 525 -26.15 -4.99 -2.59
N ILE A 526 -24.84 -5.00 -2.76
CA ILE A 526 -23.99 -6.10 -2.33
C ILE A 526 -22.83 -5.57 -1.50
N TRP A 527 -22.53 -6.27 -0.41
CA TRP A 527 -21.29 -6.13 0.35
C TRP A 527 -20.51 -7.44 0.30
N ARG A 528 -19.24 -7.35 -0.10
CA ARG A 528 -18.30 -8.46 -0.18
C ARG A 528 -16.97 -8.09 0.46
N ASP A 529 -16.28 -9.11 0.95
CA ASP A 529 -14.90 -9.02 1.42
C ASP A 529 -14.02 -9.81 0.46
N LYS A 530 -13.17 -9.16 -0.34
CA LYS A 530 -12.31 -9.80 -1.35
C LYS A 530 -11.46 -10.97 -0.81
N VAL A 531 -11.19 -10.97 0.50
CA VAL A 531 -10.43 -12.03 1.18
C VAL A 531 -11.34 -12.95 2.00
N GLY A 532 -12.44 -12.41 2.52
CA GLY A 532 -13.36 -13.15 3.40
C GLY A 532 -14.49 -13.89 2.69
N ASP A 533 -14.80 -13.57 1.43
CA ASP A 533 -16.00 -14.04 0.74
C ASP A 533 -16.11 -15.57 0.73
N TYR A 534 -17.27 -16.11 1.14
CA TYR A 534 -17.50 -17.53 1.40
C TYR A 534 -16.47 -18.17 2.35
N GLY A 535 -16.06 -17.42 3.38
CA GLY A 535 -15.02 -17.83 4.33
C GLY A 535 -13.63 -17.94 3.69
N GLY A 536 -13.34 -17.08 2.71
CA GLY A 536 -12.08 -17.04 1.97
C GLY A 536 -11.92 -18.14 0.93
N LYS A 537 -13.02 -18.81 0.57
CA LYS A 537 -13.02 -19.91 -0.42
C LYS A 537 -13.52 -19.46 -1.80
N CYS A 538 -13.76 -18.16 -1.98
CA CYS A 538 -14.20 -17.64 -3.26
C CYS A 538 -13.08 -17.66 -4.31
N VAL A 539 -11.90 -17.14 -3.95
CA VAL A 539 -10.70 -17.08 -4.78
C VAL A 539 -9.87 -18.30 -4.40
N GLY A 540 -9.77 -19.27 -5.30
CA GLY A 540 -9.10 -20.56 -5.08
C GLY A 540 -7.59 -20.45 -4.91
#